data_AF-A0A833VSW8-F1
#
_entry.id   AF-A0A833VSW8-F1
#
_cell.length_a   1.000
_cell.length_b   1.000
_cell.length_c   1.000
_cell.angle_alpha   90.00
_cell.angle_beta   90.00
_cell.angle_gamma   90.00
#
_symmetry.space_group_name_H-M   'P 1'
#
loop_
_entity.id
_entity.type
_entity.pdbx_description
1 polymer ?
#
loop_
_entity_poly.entity_id
_entity_poly.type
_entity_poly.pdbx_seq_one_letter_code
_entity_poly.pdbx_strand_id
1 'polypeptide(L)' 'MGLLDALYRVVMRRNSVYVTFVIAGAFAGERVVDYGVHKLWEANNVGKRYEDISVLGQRPSE' A
#
# COMPACT_ATOMS: atom_id res chain seq x y z
N MET A 1 5.62 4.07 32.95
CA MET A 1 5.08 4.76 31.76
C MET A 1 5.16 3.78 30.61
N GLY A 2 4.02 3.41 30.01
CA GLY A 2 4.00 2.49 28.87
C GLY A 2 4.40 3.16 27.56
N LEU A 3 4.78 2.36 26.55
CA LEU A 3 5.04 2.85 25.19
C LEU A 3 3.82 3.57 24.62
N LEU A 4 2.62 3.04 24.88
CA LEU A 4 1.36 3.66 24.43
C LEU A 4 1.10 5.00 25.13
N ASP A 5 1.46 5.14 26.41
CA ASP A 5 1.35 6.42 27.13
C ASP A 5 2.30 7.46 26.53
N ALA A 6 3.50 7.05 26.15
CA ALA A 6 4.48 7.91 25.49
C ALA A 6 3.96 8.35 24.11
N LEU A 7 3.44 7.41 23.30
CA LEU A 7 2.83 7.71 22.01
C LEU A 7 1.68 8.71 22.17
N TYR A 8 0.76 8.46 23.09
CA TYR A 8 -0.38 9.34 23.34
C TYR A 8 0.07 10.77 23.67
N ARG A 9 1.08 10.91 24.53
CA ARG A 9 1.61 12.24 24.91
C ARG A 9 2.22 13.00 23.73
N VAL A 10 2.83 12.29 22.77
CA VAL A 10 3.52 12.88 21.62
C VAL A 10 2.55 13.26 20.52
N VAL A 11 1.67 12.34 20.10
CA VAL A 11 0.84 12.54 18.90
C VAL A 11 -0.62 12.91 19.18
N MET A 12 -1.16 12.56 20.36
CA MET A 12 -2.62 12.70 20.61
C MET A 12 -3.00 13.94 21.43
N ARG A 13 -2.04 14.65 22.06
CA ARG A 13 -2.33 15.74 23.01
C ARG A 13 -2.73 17.09 22.41
N ARG A 14 -2.30 17.39 21.19
CA ARG A 14 -2.59 18.68 20.52
C ARG A 14 -3.32 18.40 19.22
N ASN A 15 -4.49 19.02 19.03
CA ASN A 15 -5.30 18.80 17.83
C ASN A 15 -4.53 19.02 16.52
N SER A 16 -3.69 20.07 16.45
CA SER A 16 -2.86 20.31 15.26
C SER A 16 -1.90 19.16 14.97
N VAL A 17 -1.19 18.66 15.99
CA VAL A 17 -0.28 17.51 15.86
C VAL A 17 -1.04 16.24 15.51
N TYR A 18 -2.16 15.99 16.19
CA TYR A 18 -3.01 14.83 15.95
C TYR A 18 -3.52 14.78 14.51
N VAL A 19 -4.11 15.87 14.02
CA VAL A 19 -4.64 15.95 12.66
C VAL A 19 -3.53 15.76 11.61
N THR A 20 -2.37 16.39 11.80
CA THR A 20 -1.22 16.18 10.92
C THR A 20 -0.75 14.72 10.94
N PHE A 21 -0.68 14.10 12.12
CA PHE A 21 -0.30 12.69 12.25
C PHE A 21 -1.30 11.75 11.55
N VAL A 22 -2.60 12.01 11.67
CA VAL A 22 -3.65 11.24 10.97
C VAL A 22 -3.49 11.36 9.46
N ILE A 23 -3.30 12.56 8.92
CA ILE A 23 -3.16 12.78 7.48
C ILE A 23 -1.87 12.12 6.96
N ALA A 24 -0.74 12.33 7.64
CA ALA A 24 0.53 11.72 7.26
C ALA A 24 0.47 10.19 7.34
N GLY A 25 -0.14 9.66 8.41
CA GLY A 25 -0.35 8.23 8.60
C GLY A 25 -1.25 7.62 7.53
N ALA A 26 -2.33 8.31 7.14
CA ALA A 26 -3.20 7.86 6.06
C ALA A 26 -2.46 7.82 4.71
N PHE A 27 -1.71 8.87 4.38
CA PHE A 27 -0.93 8.93 3.13
C PHE A 27 0.13 7.83 3.06
N ALA A 28 0.87 7.60 4.15
CA ALA A 28 1.85 6.52 4.21
C ALA A 28 1.18 5.14 4.18
N GLY A 29 0.11 4.96 4.96
CA GLY A 29 -0.63 3.71 5.09
C GLY A 29 -1.24 3.26 3.77
N GLU A 30 -1.87 4.17 3.02
CA GLU A 30 -2.44 3.89 1.70
C GLU A 30 -1.40 3.26 0.78
N ARG A 31 -0.19 3.84 0.68
CA ARG A 31 0.87 3.33 -0.22
C ARG A 31 1.40 1.98 0.22
N VAL A 32 1.54 1.76 1.53
CA VAL A 32 2.02 0.48 2.07
C VAL A 32 1.00 -0.63 1.80
N VAL A 33 -0.29 -0.36 2.03
CA VAL A 33 -1.36 -1.33 1.81
C VAL A 33 -1.52 -1.62 0.32
N ASP A 34 -1.57 -0.60 -0.52
CA ASP A 34 -1.70 -0.76 -1.98
C ASP A 34 -0.55 -1.59 -2.55
N TYR A 35 0.70 -1.23 -2.23
CA TYR A 35 1.87 -1.99 -2.66
C TYR A 35 1.84 -3.44 -2.16
N GLY A 36 1.53 -3.64 -0.88
CA GLY A 36 1.49 -4.96 -0.27
C GLY A 36 0.44 -5.86 -0.90
N VAL A 37 -0.78 -5.35 -1.07
CA VAL A 37 -1.89 -6.09 -1.70
C VAL A 37 -1.58 -6.36 -3.17
N HIS A 38 -1.04 -5.38 -3.90
CA HIS A 38 -0.66 -5.57 -5.30
C HIS A 38 0.38 -6.68 -5.46
N LYS A 39 1.42 -6.68 -4.63
CA LYS A 39 2.45 -7.73 -4.63
C LYS A 39 1.90 -9.12 -4.29
N LEU A 40 1.00 -9.20 -3.31
CA LEU A 40 0.32 -10.44 -2.98
C LEU A 40 -0.54 -10.93 -4.15
N TRP A 41 -1.24 -10.03 -4.84
CA TRP A 41 -2.04 -10.37 -6.00
C TRP A 41 -1.17 -10.85 -7.17
N GLU A 42 -0.06 -10.18 -7.47
CA GLU A 42 0.90 -10.61 -8.49
C GLU A 42 1.42 -12.02 -8.20
N ALA A 43 1.84 -12.28 -6.96
CA ALA A 43 2.33 -13.58 -6.53
C ALA A 43 1.27 -14.70 -6.67
N ASN A 44 0.00 -14.38 -6.43
CA ASN A 44 -1.09 -15.35 -6.55
C ASN A 44 -1.58 -15.55 -8.00
N ASN A 45 -1.26 -14.63 -8.92
CA ASN A 45 -1.72 -14.65 -10.31
C ASN A 45 -0.59 -14.78 -11.33
N VAL A 46 0.56 -15.33 -10.91
CA VAL A 46 1.67 -15.65 -11.80
C VAL A 46 1.19 -16.52 -12.96
N GLY A 47 1.55 -16.15 -14.19
CA GLY A 47 1.18 -16.86 -15.41
C GLY A 47 -0.20 -16.50 -15.97
N LYS A 48 -0.95 -15.62 -15.31
CA LYS A 48 -2.30 -15.21 -15.74
C LYS A 48 -2.39 -13.75 -16.14
N ARG A 49 -1.35 -12.95 -15.87
CA ARG A 49 -1.36 -11.52 -16.15
C ARG A 49 -1.16 -11.30 -17.64
N TYR A 50 -1.57 -10.13 -18.12
CA TYR A 50 -1.40 -9.77 -19.53
C TYR A 50 0.06 -9.87 -19.99
N GLU A 51 0.99 -9.48 -19.12
CA GLU A 51 2.44 -9.59 -19.34
C GLU A 51 2.97 -11.02 -19.40
N ASP A 52 2.23 -12.00 -18.89
CA ASP A 52 2.64 -13.41 -18.88
C ASP A 52 2.24 -14.14 -20.19
N ILE A 53 1.52 -13.48 -21.11
CA ILE A 53 1.04 -14.08 -22.36
C ILE A 53 2.18 -14.09 -23.41
N SER A 54 2.70 -15.27 -23.72
CA SER A 54 3.89 -15.44 -24.57
C SER A 54 3.72 -15.04 -26.04
N VAL A 55 2.52 -15.19 -26.60
CA VAL A 55 2.22 -14.89 -28.02
C VAL A 55 1.51 -13.55 -28.21
N LEU A 56 1.53 -12.72 -27.17
CA LEU A 56 0.82 -11.45 -27.18
C LEU A 56 1.34 -10.54 -28.31
N GLY A 57 0.42 -10.04 -29.13
CA GLY A 57 0.75 -9.17 -30.28
C GLY A 57 1.19 -9.90 -31.54
N GLN A 58 1.36 -11.22 -31.51
CA GLN A 58 1.59 -12.04 -32.70
C GLN A 58 0.25 -12.40 -33.35
N ARG A 59 -0.31 -11.48 -34.15
CA ARG A 59 -1.40 -11.85 -35.08
C ARG A 59 -0.77 -12.56 -36.28
N PRO A 60 -1.20 -13.78 -36.64
CA PRO A 60 -0.90 -14.31 -37.96
C PRO A 60 -1.52 -13.36 -39.00
N SER A 61 -0.72 -12.87 -39.95
CA SER A 61 -1.25 -12.24 -41.14
C SER A 61 -1.96 -13.33 -41.96
N GLU A 62 -3.27 -13.16 -42.18
CA GLU A 62 -4.03 -13.97 -43.13
C GLU A 62 -3.44 -13.92 -44.54
#